data_AF-A0A8F9TWQ1-F1
#
_entry.id   AF-A0A8F9TWQ1-F1
#
_cell.length_a   1.000
_cell.length_b   1.000
_cell.length_c   1.000
_cell.angle_alpha   90.00
_cell.angle_beta   90.00
_cell.angle_gamma   90.00
#
_symmetry.space_group_name_H-M   'P 1'
#
loop_
_entity.id
_entity.type
_entity.pdbx_description
1 polymer ?
#
loop_
_entity_poly.entity_id
_entity_poly.type
_entity_poly.pdbx_seq_one_letter_code
_entity_poly.pdbx_strand_id
1 'polypeptide(L)'
;MFYAFVGTGQVGDMPRSTATAYARLLDLAHRASDGETLQALTQVGPPPFKNMKQVASFFERMGKYQPAADAVALNSLKQSLLSPPPDYSLRDDVNRARGFMAVPPWSLYNDLLNTKLTALGPDFDLPVFVIQGADDMVTPVGLTREFFESIHAPRKEMVTIPNAGHFAVWSHADLFLNELVKHVRPLAG
;
A
#
# COMPACT_ATOMS: atom_id res chain seq x y z
N MET A 1 26.06 -6.64 0.82
CA MET A 1 25.84 -5.19 0.96
C MET A 1 24.75 -4.77 0.00
N PHE A 2 23.88 -3.83 0.35
CA PHE A 2 22.79 -3.36 -0.51
C PHE A 2 23.23 -2.14 -1.35
N TYR A 3 22.75 -2.03 -2.59
CA TYR A 3 23.11 -0.93 -3.51
C TYR A 3 22.12 0.24 -3.51
N ALA A 4 20.84 -0.04 -3.23
CA ALA A 4 19.77 0.94 -3.17
C ALA A 4 18.59 0.38 -2.37
N PHE A 5 17.74 1.27 -1.85
CA PHE A 5 16.42 0.95 -1.30
C PHE A 5 15.37 1.36 -2.33
N VAL A 6 14.41 0.48 -2.62
CA VAL A 6 13.28 0.78 -3.50
C VAL A 6 11.98 0.52 -2.73
N GLY A 7 11.22 1.58 -2.47
CA GLY A 7 9.90 1.51 -1.85
C GLY A 7 8.77 1.55 -2.87
N THR A 8 7.65 0.88 -2.55
CA THR A 8 6.35 0.95 -3.22
C THR A 8 5.27 0.69 -2.18
N GLY A 9 4.08 1.27 -2.32
CA GLY A 9 3.09 1.27 -1.25
C GLY A 9 3.65 1.95 0.01
N GLN A 10 4.49 2.98 -0.18
CA GLN A 10 5.34 3.51 0.87
C GLN A 10 4.51 4.29 1.90
N VAL A 11 4.44 3.71 3.09
CA VAL A 11 3.83 4.32 4.27
C VAL A 11 4.72 5.44 4.80
N GLY A 12 4.17 6.66 4.86
CA GLY A 12 4.80 7.80 5.55
C GLY A 12 4.17 8.08 6.91
N ASP A 13 2.84 8.12 6.96
CA ASP A 13 2.04 8.40 8.15
C ASP A 13 0.71 7.65 8.05
N MET A 14 0.56 6.53 8.76
CA MET A 14 -0.64 5.69 8.68
C MET A 14 -1.91 6.37 9.20
N PRO A 15 -1.90 7.07 10.35
CA PRO A 15 -3.07 7.84 10.79
C PRO A 15 -3.55 8.85 9.75
N ARG A 16 -2.65 9.67 9.18
CA ARG A 16 -2.99 10.64 8.13
C ARG A 16 -3.42 9.95 6.84
N SER A 17 -2.79 8.84 6.47
CA SER A 17 -3.17 8.07 5.27
C SER A 17 -4.58 7.53 5.39
N THR A 18 -4.93 6.95 6.54
CA THR A 18 -6.27 6.42 6.79
C THR A 18 -7.33 7.53 6.79
N ALA A 19 -7.05 8.68 7.42
CA ALA A 19 -7.95 9.83 7.41
C ALA A 19 -8.16 10.41 6.00
N THR A 20 -7.08 10.53 5.23
CA THR A 20 -7.11 11.02 3.84
C THR A 20 -7.89 10.05 2.95
N ALA A 21 -7.67 8.75 3.10
CA ALA A 21 -8.39 7.71 2.36
C ALA A 21 -9.89 7.72 2.69
N TYR A 22 -10.27 7.89 3.96
CA TYR A 22 -11.66 8.01 4.38
C TYR A 22 -12.36 9.23 3.77
N ALA A 23 -11.72 10.40 3.81
CA ALA A 23 -12.27 11.62 3.21
C ALA A 23 -12.40 11.48 1.68
N ARG A 24 -11.41 10.90 1.01
CA ARG A 24 -11.44 10.63 -0.44
C ARG A 24 -12.57 9.67 -0.80
N LEU A 25 -12.75 8.60 -0.02
CA LEU A 25 -13.81 7.62 -0.28
C LEU A 25 -15.21 8.21 -0.08
N LEU A 26 -15.40 9.09 0.91
CA LEU A 26 -16.63 9.85 1.08
C LEU A 26 -16.95 10.72 -0.14
N ASP A 27 -15.96 11.49 -0.63
CA ASP A 27 -16.13 12.35 -1.82
C ASP A 27 -16.49 11.52 -3.06
N LEU A 28 -15.78 10.41 -3.29
CA LEU A 28 -16.06 9.50 -4.41
C LEU A 28 -17.47 8.90 -4.33
N ALA A 29 -17.89 8.45 -3.14
CA ALA A 29 -19.22 7.89 -2.94
C ALA A 29 -20.33 8.94 -3.11
N HIS A 30 -20.10 10.19 -2.68
CA HIS A 30 -21.02 11.30 -2.93
C HIS A 30 -21.16 11.60 -4.42
N ARG A 31 -20.05 11.71 -5.15
CA ARG A 31 -20.05 11.96 -6.61
C ARG A 31 -20.75 10.84 -7.38
N ALA A 32 -20.59 9.59 -6.92
CA ALA A 32 -21.23 8.43 -7.51
C ALA A 32 -22.70 8.23 -7.06
N SER A 33 -23.20 9.04 -6.11
CA SER A 33 -24.50 8.82 -5.47
C SER A 33 -24.67 7.40 -4.89
N ASP A 34 -23.58 6.81 -4.37
CA ASP A 34 -23.55 5.45 -3.83
C ASP A 34 -24.03 5.44 -2.37
N GLY A 35 -25.36 5.35 -2.20
CA GLY A 35 -26.01 5.34 -0.90
C GLY A 35 -25.57 4.17 0.01
N GLU A 36 -25.21 3.02 -0.55
CA GLU A 36 -24.75 1.86 0.22
C GLU A 36 -23.40 2.16 0.88
N THR A 37 -22.45 2.71 0.10
CA THR A 37 -21.13 3.09 0.63
C THR A 37 -21.24 4.24 1.62
N LEU A 38 -22.05 5.27 1.33
CA LEU A 38 -22.26 6.40 2.25
C LEU A 38 -22.85 5.95 3.60
N GLN A 39 -23.84 5.05 3.57
CA GLN A 39 -24.42 4.49 4.79
C GLN A 39 -23.39 3.68 5.58
N ALA A 40 -22.61 2.84 4.90
CA ALA A 40 -21.55 2.06 5.54
C ALA A 40 -20.49 2.96 6.19
N LEU A 41 -20.03 4.01 5.50
CA LEU A 41 -19.05 4.95 6.05
C LEU A 41 -19.60 5.73 7.24
N THR A 42 -20.89 6.08 7.21
CA THR A 42 -21.56 6.72 8.36
C THR A 42 -21.60 5.80 9.57
N GLN A 43 -21.87 4.50 9.38
CA GLN A 43 -21.87 3.50 10.45
C GLN A 43 -20.47 3.20 10.99
N VAL A 44 -19.46 3.19 10.12
CA VAL A 44 -18.05 2.99 10.51
C VAL A 44 -17.53 4.20 11.29
N GLY A 45 -17.87 5.42 10.83
CA GLY A 45 -17.32 6.68 11.33
C GLY A 45 -15.90 6.96 10.81
N PRO A 46 -15.38 8.19 11.00
CA PRO A 46 -14.00 8.52 10.63
C PRO A 46 -12.98 7.77 11.50
N PRO A 47 -11.76 7.50 11.00
CA PRO A 47 -10.70 6.89 11.78
C PRO A 47 -10.22 7.79 12.95
N PRO A 48 -9.55 7.23 13.98
CA PRO A 48 -9.11 5.84 14.09
C PRO A 48 -10.26 4.86 14.31
N PHE A 49 -10.22 3.75 13.56
CA PHE A 49 -11.20 2.68 13.71
C PHE A 49 -11.01 1.96 15.06
N LYS A 50 -12.09 1.40 15.61
CA LYS A 50 -12.15 0.82 16.95
C LYS A 50 -12.00 -0.70 16.99
N ASN A 51 -12.15 -1.37 15.85
CA ASN A 51 -12.02 -2.82 15.73
C ASN A 51 -11.84 -3.24 14.27
N MET A 52 -11.47 -4.50 14.06
CA MET A 52 -11.27 -5.08 12.72
C MET A 52 -12.55 -5.10 11.86
N LYS A 53 -13.75 -5.07 12.45
CA LYS A 53 -15.00 -4.99 11.68
C LYS A 53 -15.12 -3.64 10.95
N GLN A 54 -14.77 -2.56 11.64
CA GLN A 54 -14.72 -1.23 11.02
C GLN A 54 -13.63 -1.12 9.96
N VAL A 55 -12.42 -1.65 10.25
CA VAL A 55 -11.33 -1.71 9.27
C VAL A 55 -11.76 -2.49 8.01
N ALA A 56 -12.30 -3.69 8.19
CA ALA A 56 -12.75 -4.53 7.08
C ALA A 56 -13.85 -3.85 6.26
N SER A 57 -14.86 -3.27 6.92
CA SER A 57 -15.93 -2.56 6.22
C SER A 57 -15.40 -1.37 5.42
N PHE A 58 -14.47 -0.60 5.97
CA PHE A 58 -13.84 0.52 5.25
C PHE A 58 -13.07 0.05 4.01
N PHE A 59 -12.16 -0.93 4.14
CA PHE A 59 -11.36 -1.43 3.02
C PHE A 59 -12.20 -2.15 1.95
N GLU A 60 -13.27 -2.84 2.35
CA GLU A 60 -14.21 -3.46 1.41
C GLU A 60 -14.88 -2.40 0.52
N ARG A 61 -15.37 -1.31 1.11
CA ARG A 61 -15.99 -0.21 0.34
C ARG A 61 -14.98 0.53 -0.51
N MET A 62 -13.77 0.76 0.00
CA MET A 62 -12.68 1.36 -0.77
C MET A 62 -12.35 0.53 -2.01
N GLY A 63 -12.46 -0.80 -1.93
CA GLY A 63 -12.26 -1.71 -3.06
C GLY A 63 -13.18 -1.47 -4.27
N LYS A 64 -14.33 -0.80 -4.10
CA LYS A 64 -15.21 -0.38 -5.22
C LYS A 64 -14.62 0.77 -6.05
N TYR A 65 -13.74 1.56 -5.44
CA TYR A 65 -13.23 2.82 -6.00
C TYR A 65 -11.72 2.80 -6.29
N GLN A 66 -11.03 1.71 -5.96
CA GLN A 66 -9.63 1.50 -6.33
C GLN A 66 -9.49 1.31 -7.85
N PRO A 67 -8.30 1.55 -8.43
CA PRO A 67 -8.05 1.27 -9.84
C PRO A 67 -8.40 -0.18 -10.20
N ALA A 68 -8.97 -0.40 -11.39
CA ALA A 68 -9.37 -1.73 -11.85
C ALA A 68 -8.20 -2.74 -11.83
N ALA A 69 -6.99 -2.27 -12.13
CA ALA A 69 -5.78 -3.09 -12.13
C ALA A 69 -5.43 -3.61 -10.72
N ASP A 70 -5.74 -2.84 -9.67
CA ASP A 70 -5.57 -3.27 -8.28
C ASP A 70 -6.60 -4.32 -7.87
N ALA A 71 -7.85 -4.19 -8.35
CA ALA A 71 -8.87 -5.21 -8.13
C ALA A 71 -8.49 -6.55 -8.79
N VAL A 72 -7.90 -6.51 -9.99
CA VAL A 72 -7.35 -7.69 -10.67
C VAL A 72 -6.20 -8.29 -9.85
N ALA A 73 -5.22 -7.48 -9.41
CA ALA A 73 -4.10 -7.94 -8.60
C ALA A 73 -4.54 -8.60 -7.29
N LEU A 74 -5.51 -7.99 -6.58
CA LEU A 74 -6.11 -8.57 -5.37
C LEU A 74 -6.81 -9.91 -5.65
N ASN A 75 -7.51 -10.02 -6.77
CA ASN A 75 -8.15 -11.28 -7.15
C ASN A 75 -7.12 -12.37 -7.48
N SER A 76 -6.03 -12.03 -8.18
CA SER A 76 -4.91 -12.95 -8.41
C SER A 76 -4.25 -13.39 -7.10
N LEU A 77 -4.06 -12.48 -6.14
CA LEU A 77 -3.55 -12.82 -4.81
C LEU A 77 -4.49 -13.79 -4.09
N LYS A 78 -5.80 -13.53 -4.08
CA LYS A 78 -6.80 -14.45 -3.50
C LYS A 78 -6.79 -15.82 -4.18
N GLN A 79 -6.68 -15.86 -5.50
CA GLN A 79 -6.56 -17.12 -6.25
C GLN A 79 -5.28 -17.88 -5.88
N SER A 80 -4.15 -17.19 -5.66
CA SER A 80 -2.90 -17.82 -5.23
C SER A 80 -2.96 -18.49 -3.84
N LEU A 81 -3.95 -18.13 -3.01
CA LEU A 81 -4.22 -18.78 -1.73
C LEU A 81 -4.97 -20.10 -1.91
N LEU A 82 -5.76 -20.23 -2.99
CA LEU A 82 -6.53 -21.43 -3.33
C LEU A 82 -5.77 -22.37 -4.27
N SER A 83 -4.91 -21.81 -5.11
CA SER A 83 -4.09 -22.52 -6.09
C SER A 83 -2.67 -21.99 -5.99
N PRO A 84 -1.80 -22.67 -5.23
CA PRO A 84 -0.42 -22.24 -5.01
C PRO A 84 0.32 -22.05 -6.34
N PRO A 85 1.25 -21.10 -6.42
CA PRO A 85 2.06 -20.91 -7.63
C PRO A 85 2.83 -22.18 -8.01
N PRO A 86 3.18 -22.35 -9.30
CA PRO A 86 4.15 -23.37 -9.68
C PRO A 86 5.43 -23.17 -8.86
N ASP A 87 6.01 -24.27 -8.38
CA ASP A 87 7.17 -24.35 -7.48
C ASP A 87 6.90 -24.16 -5.97
N TYR A 88 5.66 -23.97 -5.52
CA TYR A 88 5.33 -24.04 -4.10
C TYR A 88 5.16 -25.49 -3.63
N SER A 89 5.82 -25.86 -2.54
CA SER A 89 5.55 -27.13 -1.86
C SER A 89 4.35 -27.01 -0.92
N LEU A 90 3.69 -28.14 -0.60
CA LEU A 90 2.64 -28.16 0.43
C LEU A 90 3.13 -27.62 1.78
N ARG A 91 4.42 -27.77 2.08
CA ARG A 91 5.04 -27.23 3.30
C ARG A 91 5.05 -25.70 3.27
N ASP A 92 5.28 -25.09 2.11
CA ASP A 92 5.26 -23.64 1.94
C ASP A 92 3.87 -23.07 2.18
N ASP A 93 2.83 -23.76 1.70
CA ASP A 93 1.44 -23.36 1.99
C ASP A 93 1.08 -23.48 3.47
N VAL A 94 1.48 -24.58 4.12
CA VAL A 94 1.29 -24.74 5.56
C VAL A 94 2.03 -23.65 6.33
N ASN A 95 3.27 -23.32 5.95
CA ASN A 95 4.04 -22.24 6.58
C ASN A 95 3.41 -20.86 6.33
N ARG A 96 2.91 -20.60 5.11
CA ARG A 96 2.18 -19.38 4.77
C ARG A 96 0.93 -19.22 5.64
N ALA A 97 0.11 -20.27 5.75
CA ALA A 97 -1.08 -20.26 6.61
C ALA A 97 -0.73 -20.06 8.09
N ARG A 98 0.31 -20.73 8.59
CA ARG A 98 0.83 -20.53 9.95
C ARG A 98 1.26 -19.08 10.19
N GLY A 99 1.96 -18.47 9.24
CA GLY A 99 2.35 -17.06 9.31
C GLY A 99 1.15 -16.13 9.44
N PHE A 100 0.11 -16.32 8.62
CA PHE A 100 -1.12 -15.52 8.71
C PHE A 100 -1.85 -15.70 10.06
N MET A 101 -1.88 -16.92 10.60
CA MET A 101 -2.51 -17.18 11.91
C MET A 101 -1.69 -16.66 13.10
N ALA A 102 -0.36 -16.55 12.95
CA ALA A 102 0.53 -16.13 14.03
C ALA A 102 0.49 -14.62 14.29
N VAL A 103 0.05 -13.81 13.32
CA VAL A 103 0.03 -12.35 13.43
C VAL A 103 -1.39 -11.87 13.78
N PRO A 104 -1.63 -11.34 15.00
CA PRO A 104 -2.94 -10.83 15.37
C PRO A 104 -3.27 -9.56 14.57
N PRO A 105 -4.28 -9.55 13.68
CA PRO A 105 -4.50 -8.42 12.76
C PRO A 105 -4.79 -7.11 13.49
N TRP A 106 -5.50 -7.18 14.62
CA TRP A 106 -5.82 -6.00 15.42
C TRP A 106 -4.58 -5.41 16.12
N SER A 107 -3.66 -6.25 16.59
CA SER A 107 -2.40 -5.77 17.19
C SER A 107 -1.56 -5.08 16.13
N LEU A 108 -1.35 -5.74 14.99
CA LEU A 108 -0.58 -5.18 13.89
C LEU A 108 -1.17 -3.86 13.39
N TYR A 109 -2.50 -3.77 13.25
CA TYR A 109 -3.16 -2.52 12.86
C TYR A 109 -2.89 -1.39 13.84
N ASN A 110 -2.97 -1.66 15.15
CA ASN A 110 -2.63 -0.66 16.16
C ASN A 110 -1.14 -0.30 16.15
N ASP A 111 -0.26 -1.27 15.95
CA ASP A 111 1.19 -1.01 15.85
C ASP A 111 1.49 -0.10 14.66
N LEU A 112 0.88 -0.34 13.50
CA LEU A 112 1.01 0.50 12.32
C LEU A 112 0.52 1.94 12.56
N LEU A 113 -0.57 2.13 13.30
CA LEU A 113 -1.09 3.47 13.63
C LEU A 113 -0.21 4.22 14.64
N ASN A 114 0.43 3.50 15.56
CA ASN A 114 1.23 4.11 16.64
C ASN A 114 2.72 4.24 16.30
N THR A 115 3.18 3.58 15.24
CA THR A 115 4.58 3.65 14.80
C THR A 115 4.86 4.94 14.05
N LYS A 116 5.74 5.78 14.60
CA LYS A 116 6.26 6.97 13.93
C LYS A 116 7.53 6.63 13.16
N LEU A 117 7.40 6.25 11.89
CA LEU A 117 8.54 5.91 11.05
C LEU A 117 9.53 7.06 10.89
N THR A 118 9.05 8.30 10.89
CA THR A 118 9.89 9.51 10.85
C THR A 118 10.78 9.69 12.08
N ALA A 119 10.45 9.04 13.21
CA ALA A 119 11.29 9.05 14.40
C ALA A 119 12.53 8.15 14.29
N LEU A 120 12.60 7.29 13.27
CA LEU A 120 13.77 6.43 13.02
C LEU A 120 14.95 7.18 12.39
N GLY A 121 14.75 8.45 12.01
CA GLY A 121 15.75 9.30 11.38
C GLY A 121 15.53 9.42 9.87
N PRO A 122 15.86 10.59 9.29
CA PRO A 122 15.70 10.83 7.86
C PRO A 122 16.90 10.35 7.03
N ASP A 123 18.03 10.00 7.66
CA ASP A 123 19.30 9.81 6.96
C ASP A 123 19.48 8.36 6.47
N PHE A 124 19.74 8.22 5.16
CA PHE A 124 20.03 6.97 4.50
C PHE A 124 21.43 7.01 3.88
N ASP A 125 22.27 6.05 4.22
CA ASP A 125 23.64 5.92 3.69
C ASP A 125 23.69 5.41 2.23
N LEU A 126 22.53 5.11 1.64
CA LEU A 126 22.39 4.52 0.32
C LEU A 126 21.30 5.22 -0.51
N PRO A 127 21.36 5.13 -1.85
CA PRO A 127 20.33 5.70 -2.72
C PRO A 127 18.92 5.20 -2.41
N VAL A 128 17.94 6.10 -2.40
CA VAL A 128 16.53 5.80 -2.10
C VAL A 128 15.63 6.11 -3.28
N PHE A 129 14.90 5.10 -3.74
CA PHE A 129 13.90 5.24 -4.79
C PHE A 129 12.52 4.90 -4.26
N VAL A 130 11.51 5.65 -4.68
CA VAL A 130 10.11 5.30 -4.42
C VAL A 130 9.39 5.24 -5.76
N ILE A 131 8.86 4.07 -6.10
CA ILE A 131 8.03 3.87 -7.30
C ILE A 131 6.62 3.57 -6.79
N GLN A 132 5.67 4.45 -7.08
CA GLN A 132 4.36 4.48 -6.44
C GLN A 132 3.24 4.56 -7.48
N GLY A 133 2.09 3.96 -7.22
CA GLY A 133 0.90 4.22 -8.04
C GLY A 133 0.36 5.63 -7.82
N ALA A 134 0.08 6.37 -8.90
CA ALA A 134 -0.47 7.72 -8.80
C ALA A 134 -1.85 7.76 -8.14
N ASP A 135 -2.61 6.67 -8.24
CA ASP A 135 -3.97 6.53 -7.75
C ASP A 135 -4.07 5.69 -6.46
N ASP A 136 -2.95 5.45 -5.77
CA ASP A 136 -2.94 4.70 -4.52
C ASP A 136 -3.82 5.41 -3.46
N MET A 137 -4.82 4.67 -2.96
CA MET A 137 -5.74 5.11 -1.91
C MET A 137 -5.34 4.63 -0.51
N VAL A 138 -4.47 3.61 -0.41
CA VAL A 138 -3.99 3.04 0.86
C VAL A 138 -2.84 3.87 1.39
N THR A 139 -1.88 4.19 0.53
CA THR A 139 -0.78 5.13 0.82
C THR A 139 -0.83 6.28 -0.19
N PRO A 140 -1.63 7.33 0.11
CA PRO A 140 -1.84 8.44 -0.81
C PRO A 140 -0.52 9.08 -1.24
N VAL A 141 -0.35 9.25 -2.56
CA VAL A 141 0.90 9.72 -3.17
C VAL A 141 1.43 11.03 -2.57
N GLY A 142 0.54 11.93 -2.13
CA GLY A 142 0.92 13.17 -1.45
C GLY A 142 1.64 12.93 -0.13
N LEU A 143 1.14 12.02 0.72
CA LEU A 143 1.77 11.68 2.00
C LEU A 143 3.05 10.87 1.82
N THR A 144 3.09 10.01 0.80
CA THR A 144 4.33 9.33 0.40
C THR A 144 5.39 10.34 -0.05
N ARG A 145 5.00 11.37 -0.81
CA ARG A 145 5.90 12.46 -1.24
C ARG A 145 6.40 13.29 -0.06
N GLU A 146 5.53 13.67 0.88
CA GLU A 146 5.95 14.37 2.09
C GLU A 146 7.01 13.58 2.88
N PHE A 147 6.79 12.27 3.06
CA PHE A 147 7.79 11.39 3.68
C PHE A 147 9.09 11.34 2.88
N PHE A 148 9.02 11.10 1.57
CA PHE A 148 10.18 11.05 0.68
C PHE A 148 10.95 12.38 0.63
N GLU A 149 10.28 13.53 0.74
CA GLU A 149 10.95 14.82 0.77
C GLU A 149 11.73 15.02 2.07
N SER A 150 11.25 14.46 3.18
CA SER A 150 11.89 14.54 4.49
C SER A 150 13.19 13.74 4.66
N ILE A 151 13.45 12.73 3.83
CA ILE A 151 14.65 11.89 3.96
C ILE A 151 15.89 12.54 3.32
N HIS A 152 17.08 12.23 3.81
CA HIS A 152 18.35 12.56 3.19
C HIS A 152 19.02 11.28 2.67
N ALA A 153 19.50 11.31 1.44
CA ALA A 153 20.19 10.18 0.83
C ALA A 153 21.20 10.70 -0.20
N PRO A 154 22.28 9.95 -0.51
CA PRO A 154 23.28 10.35 -1.51
C PRO A 154 22.66 10.55 -2.91
N ARG A 155 21.57 9.83 -3.21
CA ARG A 155 20.68 10.06 -4.36
C ARG A 155 19.27 9.65 -3.95
N LYS A 156 18.27 10.44 -4.31
CA LYS A 156 16.88 10.02 -4.16
C LYS A 156 16.01 10.40 -5.35
N GLU A 157 15.07 9.53 -5.70
CA GLU A 157 14.11 9.81 -6.77
C GLU A 157 12.76 9.15 -6.50
N MET A 158 11.67 9.88 -6.76
CA MET A 158 10.30 9.35 -6.64
C MET A 158 9.63 9.38 -8.01
N VAL A 159 9.13 8.23 -8.44
CA VAL A 159 8.42 8.03 -9.70
C VAL A 159 6.99 7.59 -9.41
N THR A 160 6.04 8.18 -10.13
CA THR A 160 4.62 7.80 -10.04
C THR A 160 4.15 7.14 -11.33
N ILE A 161 3.57 5.94 -11.23
CA ILE A 161 2.99 5.23 -12.38
C ILE A 161 1.53 5.69 -12.55
N PRO A 162 1.16 6.28 -13.71
CA PRO A 162 -0.20 6.73 -13.95
C PRO A 162 -1.17 5.54 -14.04
N ASN A 163 -2.41 5.74 -13.60
CA ASN A 163 -3.48 4.72 -13.59
C ASN A 163 -3.17 3.48 -12.72
N ALA A 164 -2.13 3.54 -11.89
CA ALA A 164 -1.75 2.48 -10.96
C ALA A 164 -2.12 2.85 -9.52
N GLY A 165 -2.60 1.86 -8.75
CA GLY A 165 -2.92 2.03 -7.33
C GLY A 165 -1.84 1.48 -6.40
N HIS A 166 -2.27 0.98 -5.25
CA HIS A 166 -1.40 0.42 -4.21
C HIS A 166 -0.58 -0.77 -4.71
N PHE A 167 -1.13 -1.55 -5.63
CA PHE A 167 -0.47 -2.75 -6.16
C PHE A 167 0.36 -2.48 -7.42
N ALA A 168 0.85 -1.26 -7.64
CA ALA A 168 1.56 -0.85 -8.87
C ALA A 168 2.68 -1.81 -9.31
N VAL A 169 3.47 -2.34 -8.35
CA VAL A 169 4.54 -3.33 -8.63
C VAL A 169 4.02 -4.63 -9.28
N TRP A 170 2.77 -4.99 -9.01
CA TRP A 170 2.12 -6.16 -9.56
C TRP A 170 1.26 -5.78 -10.77
N SER A 171 0.36 -4.81 -10.60
CA SER A 171 -0.64 -4.45 -11.59
C SER A 171 -0.06 -3.78 -12.84
N HIS A 172 1.13 -3.18 -12.72
CA HIS A 172 1.87 -2.51 -13.80
C HIS A 172 3.34 -2.97 -13.85
N ALA A 173 3.56 -4.28 -13.70
CA ALA A 173 4.90 -4.87 -13.55
C ALA A 173 5.90 -4.46 -14.65
N ASP A 174 5.47 -4.37 -15.91
CA ASP A 174 6.35 -3.95 -17.02
C ASP A 174 6.79 -2.49 -16.88
N LEU A 175 5.86 -1.58 -16.53
CA LEU A 175 6.21 -0.18 -16.27
C LEU A 175 7.10 -0.07 -15.04
N PHE A 176 6.78 -0.78 -13.96
CA PHE A 176 7.60 -0.80 -12.75
C PHE A 176 9.02 -1.29 -13.06
N LEU A 177 9.17 -2.35 -13.85
CA LEU A 177 10.46 -2.88 -14.30
C LEU A 177 11.22 -1.85 -15.15
N ASN A 178 10.54 -1.15 -16.05
CA ASN A 178 11.16 -0.09 -16.85
C ASN A 178 11.72 1.02 -15.96
N GLU A 179 10.97 1.44 -14.94
CA GLU A 179 11.45 2.46 -13.99
C GLU A 179 12.64 1.94 -13.15
N LEU A 180 12.61 0.68 -12.72
CA LEU A 180 13.77 0.05 -12.06
C LEU A 180 15.01 0.04 -12.96
N VAL A 181 14.87 -0.38 -14.22
CA VAL A 181 15.98 -0.47 -15.19
C VAL A 181 16.54 0.91 -15.52
N LYS A 182 15.67 1.92 -15.61
CA LYS A 182 16.06 3.29 -15.96
C LYS A 182 16.69 4.04 -14.79
N HIS A 183 16.16 3.90 -13.58
CA HIS A 183 16.53 4.75 -12.44
C HIS A 183 17.45 4.05 -11.43
N VAL A 184 17.24 2.75 -11.19
CA VAL A 184 17.92 2.00 -10.11
C VAL A 184 19.09 1.18 -10.65
N ARG A 185 18.89 0.41 -11.72
CA ARG A 185 19.92 -0.46 -12.30
C ARG A 185 21.25 0.25 -12.62
N PRO A 186 21.31 1.51 -13.08
CA PRO A 186 22.58 2.19 -13.32
C PRO A 186 23.49 2.33 -12.08
N LEU A 187 22.95 2.09 -10.87
CA LEU A 187 23.69 2.13 -9.60
C LEU A 187 24.09 0.74 -9.09
N ALA A 188 23.44 -0.31 -9.60
CA ALA A 188 23.74 -1.70 -9.29
C ALA A 188 24.57 -2.26 -10.46
N GLY A 189 25.89 -2.12 -10.35
CA GLY A 189 26.85 -2.65 -11.32
C GLY A 189 26.78 -4.16 -11.47
#